data_AF-B5XKP7-F1
#
_entry.id   AF-B5XKP7-F1
#
_cell.length_a   1.000
_cell.length_b   1.000
_cell.length_c   1.000
_cell.angle_alpha   90.00
_cell.angle_beta   90.00
_cell.angle_gamma   90.00
#
_symmetry.space_group_name_H-M   'P 1'
#
loop_
_entity.id
_entity.type
_entity.pdbx_description
1 polymer ?
#
loop_
_entity_poly.entity_id
_entity_poly.type
_entity_poly.pdbx_seq_one_letter_code
_entity_poly.pdbx_strand_id
1 'polypeptide(L)'
;MSITFGELVGNFILVTGSVIVLLLLIKKFAWGAIESILQTRSQQISRDIDQAEQSRLSAQQLEAKSQANLDASRSQASKIISDAKEIGQLQGDKLVAEATDEAKRLKEKALTDIEQSKSDAISAVKTEMSDLMVLLAEKIMGANLDKTAQSQLIDSYLDDLGEA
;
A
#
# COMPACT_ATOMS: atom_id res chain seq x y z
N MET A 1 29.69 43.60 105.36
CA MET A 1 29.09 43.37 104.03
C MET A 1 28.82 44.72 103.38
N SER A 2 29.88 45.47 103.05
CA SER A 2 29.78 46.82 102.49
C SER A 2 30.43 46.79 101.11
N ILE A 3 29.63 46.48 100.10
CA ILE A 3 30.00 46.71 98.71
C ILE A 3 30.30 48.21 98.61
N THR A 4 31.53 48.56 98.26
CA THR A 4 31.90 49.97 98.16
C THR A 4 31.26 50.57 96.90
N PHE A 5 30.80 51.83 96.94
CA PHE A 5 30.09 52.45 95.81
C PHE A 5 30.89 52.36 94.49
N GLY A 6 32.23 52.42 94.57
CA GLY A 6 33.13 52.24 93.44
C GLY A 6 33.08 50.84 92.80
N GLU A 7 32.96 49.77 93.61
CA GLU A 7 32.76 48.41 93.11
C GLU A 7 31.41 48.25 92.40
N LEU A 8 30.36 48.90 92.92
CA LEU A 8 29.03 48.83 92.31
C LEU A 8 28.99 49.52 90.95
N VAL A 9 29.60 50.72 90.83
CA VAL A 9 29.72 51.45 89.56
C VAL A 9 30.62 50.69 88.58
N GLY A 10 31.78 50.17 89.04
CA GLY A 10 32.68 49.38 88.21
C GLY A 10 32.01 48.11 87.66
N ASN A 11 31.31 47.37 88.52
CA ASN A 11 30.53 46.20 88.11
C ASN A 11 29.43 46.57 87.12
N PHE A 12 28.71 47.68 87.33
CA PHE A 12 27.66 48.13 86.42
C PHE A 12 28.20 48.48 85.02
N ILE A 13 29.35 49.16 84.92
CA ILE A 13 30.00 49.48 83.65
C ILE A 13 30.46 48.21 82.94
N LEU A 14 31.07 47.27 83.67
CA LEU A 14 31.55 46.00 83.10
C LEU A 14 30.38 45.14 82.60
N VAL A 15 29.31 45.00 83.39
CA VAL A 15 28.08 44.31 82.99
C VAL A 15 27.47 44.99 81.77
N THR A 16 27.31 46.32 81.77
CA THR A 16 26.75 47.06 80.62
C THR A 16 27.59 46.86 79.36
N GLY A 17 28.93 46.94 79.46
CA GLY A 17 29.84 46.68 78.36
C GLY A 17 29.73 45.24 77.84
N SER A 18 29.63 44.25 78.73
CA SER A 18 29.44 42.84 78.36
C SER A 18 28.11 42.62 77.62
N VAL A 19 27.03 43.27 78.06
CA VAL A 19 25.72 43.23 77.40
C VAL A 19 25.78 43.87 76.02
N ILE A 20 26.46 45.01 75.86
CA ILE A 20 26.64 45.66 74.55
C ILE A 20 27.42 44.74 73.59
N VAL A 21 28.53 44.15 74.06
CA VAL A 21 29.34 43.21 73.25
C VAL A 21 28.51 41.99 72.86
N LEU A 22 27.75 41.41 73.80
CA LEU A 22 26.84 40.29 73.54
C LEU A 22 25.80 40.66 72.47
N LEU A 23 25.16 41.83 72.58
CA LEU A 23 24.20 42.33 71.60
C LEU A 23 24.82 42.52 70.21
N LEU A 24 26.07 43.01 70.13
CA LEU A 24 26.80 43.15 68.87
C LEU A 24 27.16 41.79 68.25
N LEU A 25 27.57 40.81 69.07
CA LEU A 25 27.84 39.45 68.61
C LEU A 25 26.58 38.76 68.12
N ILE A 26 25.48 38.82 68.87
CA ILE A 26 24.18 38.32 68.43
C ILE A 26 23.76 39.02 67.15
N LYS A 27 23.90 40.35 67.07
CA LYS A 27 23.56 41.09 65.85
C LYS A 27 24.35 40.59 64.65
N LYS A 28 25.66 40.37 64.78
CA LYS A 28 26.51 39.93 63.68
C LYS A 28 26.27 38.46 63.30
N PHE A 29 26.18 37.56 64.26
CA PHE A 29 26.04 36.13 64.02
C PHE A 29 24.59 35.71 63.72
N ALA A 30 23.61 36.24 64.44
CA ALA A 30 22.22 35.88 64.24
C ALA A 30 21.66 36.44 62.93
N TRP A 31 21.98 37.68 62.53
CA TRP A 31 21.54 38.18 61.21
C TRP A 31 22.11 37.36 60.07
N GLY A 32 23.42 37.04 60.10
CA GLY A 32 24.05 36.22 59.05
C GLY A 32 23.43 34.82 58.95
N ALA A 33 23.16 34.17 60.08
CA ALA A 33 22.52 32.85 60.11
C ALA A 33 21.06 32.91 59.64
N ILE A 34 20.28 33.90 60.08
CA ILE A 34 18.87 34.05 59.69
C ILE A 34 18.74 34.37 58.20
N GLU A 35 19.54 35.30 57.69
CA GLU A 35 19.56 35.66 56.27
C GLU A 35 19.96 34.47 55.41
N SER A 36 20.99 33.71 55.82
CA SER A 36 21.40 32.49 55.13
C SER A 36 20.28 31.46 55.08
N ILE A 37 19.60 31.17 56.21
CA ILE A 37 18.50 30.20 56.24
C ILE A 37 17.32 30.66 55.37
N LEU A 38 16.94 31.94 55.43
CA LEU A 38 15.88 32.50 54.61
C LEU A 38 16.23 32.46 53.13
N GLN A 39 17.47 32.80 52.77
CA GLN A 39 17.95 32.76 51.39
C GLN A 39 18.00 31.32 50.87
N THR A 40 18.50 30.36 51.65
CA THR A 40 18.51 28.95 51.27
C THR A 40 17.09 28.42 51.07
N ARG A 41 16.14 28.74 51.98
CA ARG A 41 14.74 28.34 51.81
C ARG A 41 14.08 29.02 50.61
N SER A 42 14.30 30.32 50.42
CA SER A 42 13.79 31.06 49.28
C SER A 42 14.29 30.47 47.95
N GLN A 43 15.59 30.21 47.86
CA GLN A 43 16.19 29.56 46.68
C GLN A 43 15.67 28.13 46.47
N GLN A 44 15.49 27.35 47.53
CA GLN A 44 14.95 26.00 47.41
C GLN A 44 13.50 26.03 46.91
N ILE A 45 12.65 26.88 47.49
CA ILE A 45 11.26 27.03 47.07
C ILE A 45 11.19 27.52 45.60
N SER A 46 12.01 28.50 45.23
CA SER A 46 12.07 28.97 43.84
C SER A 46 12.46 27.82 42.90
N ARG A 47 13.53 27.08 43.21
CA ARG A 47 13.96 25.93 42.39
C ARG A 47 12.89 24.84 42.30
N ASP A 48 12.23 24.52 43.41
CA ASP A 48 11.20 23.49 43.44
C ASP A 48 9.97 23.92 42.60
N ILE A 49 9.59 25.20 42.65
CA ILE A 49 8.52 25.77 41.82
C ILE A 49 8.92 25.77 40.34
N ASP A 50 10.11 26.28 40.01
CA ASP A 50 10.61 26.36 38.64
C ASP A 50 10.74 24.96 38.02
N GLN A 51 11.23 23.99 38.79
CA GLN A 51 11.33 22.60 38.37
C GLN A 51 9.96 21.96 38.20
N ALA A 52 9.00 22.23 39.11
CA ALA A 52 7.63 21.73 38.97
C ALA A 52 6.93 22.34 37.75
N GLU A 53 7.10 23.63 37.48
CA GLU A 53 6.56 24.30 36.31
C GLU A 53 7.18 23.76 35.02
N GLN A 54 8.51 23.65 34.96
CA GLN A 54 9.20 23.06 33.82
C GLN A 54 8.77 21.62 33.57
N SER A 55 8.68 20.80 34.61
CA SER A 55 8.19 19.42 34.50
C SER A 55 6.75 19.36 33.99
N ARG A 56 5.87 20.25 34.45
CA ARG A 56 4.48 20.34 33.99
C ARG A 56 4.41 20.75 32.52
N LEU A 57 5.18 21.76 32.11
CA LEU A 57 5.24 22.22 30.73
C LEU A 57 5.80 21.14 29.80
N SER A 58 6.90 20.47 30.20
CA SER A 58 7.47 19.36 29.44
C SER A 58 6.50 18.18 29.33
N ALA A 59 5.77 17.86 30.40
CA ALA A 59 4.74 16.82 30.36
C ALA A 59 3.60 17.18 29.39
N GLN A 60 3.07 18.41 29.45
CA GLN A 60 2.03 18.88 28.53
C GLN A 60 2.50 18.90 27.07
N GLN A 61 3.73 19.35 26.81
CA GLN A 61 4.32 19.34 25.47
C GLN A 61 4.51 17.91 24.95
N LEU A 62 4.96 16.99 25.80
CA LEU A 62 5.14 15.59 25.43
C LEU A 62 3.80 14.90 25.16
N GLU A 63 2.78 15.17 25.98
CA GLU A 63 1.41 14.68 25.78
C GLU A 63 0.83 15.20 24.47
N ALA A 64 0.90 16.52 24.22
CA ALA A 64 0.42 17.13 22.99
C ALA A 64 1.15 16.57 21.76
N LYS A 65 2.48 16.40 21.83
CA LYS A 65 3.27 15.80 20.75
C LYS A 65 2.92 14.33 20.53
N SER A 66 2.72 13.57 21.61
CA SER A 66 2.30 12.17 21.52
C SER A 66 0.93 12.04 20.89
N GLN A 67 -0.03 12.87 21.29
CA GLN A 67 -1.38 12.89 20.71
C GLN A 67 -1.34 13.28 19.22
N ALA A 68 -0.60 14.33 18.87
CA ALA A 68 -0.42 14.74 17.48
C ALA A 68 0.23 13.63 16.62
N ASN A 69 1.23 12.94 17.16
CA ASN A 69 1.85 11.81 16.47
C ASN A 69 0.89 10.63 16.29
N LEU A 70 0.09 10.29 17.31
CA LEU A 70 -0.91 9.23 17.23
C LEU A 70 -1.98 9.55 16.18
N ASP A 71 -2.46 10.79 16.13
CA ASP A 71 -3.46 11.22 15.16
C ASP A 71 -2.88 11.26 13.74
N ALA A 72 -1.64 11.73 13.58
CA ALA A 72 -0.92 11.67 12.31
C ALA A 72 -0.71 10.24 11.83
N SER A 73 -0.28 9.32 12.71
CA SER A 73 -0.12 7.91 12.39
C SER A 73 -1.45 7.23 12.01
N ARG A 74 -2.55 7.55 12.71
CA ARG A 74 -3.89 7.05 12.36
C ARG A 74 -4.36 7.56 11.00
N SER A 75 -4.15 8.86 10.74
CA SER A 75 -4.49 9.47 9.45
C SER A 75 -3.68 8.85 8.30
N GLN A 76 -2.37 8.68 8.49
CA GLN A 76 -1.51 8.01 7.51
C GLN A 76 -1.91 6.55 7.29
N ALA A 77 -2.18 5.79 8.35
CA ALA A 77 -2.65 4.40 8.23
C ALA A 77 -3.97 4.31 7.47
N SER A 78 -4.94 5.18 7.79
CA SER A 78 -6.22 5.24 7.08
C SER A 78 -6.01 5.61 5.60
N LYS A 79 -5.10 6.53 5.30
CA LYS A 79 -4.76 6.91 3.92
C LYS A 79 -4.14 5.74 3.17
N ILE A 80 -3.17 5.04 3.76
CA ILE A 80 -2.53 3.87 3.16
C ILE A 80 -3.57 2.78 2.85
N ILE A 81 -4.49 2.51 3.78
CA ILE A 81 -5.55 1.51 3.57
C ILE A 81 -6.51 1.95 2.45
N SER A 82 -6.89 3.24 2.41
CA SER A 82 -7.74 3.80 1.36
C SER A 82 -7.08 3.72 -0.01
N ASP A 83 -5.83 4.18 -0.12
CA ASP A 83 -5.05 4.17 -1.35
C ASP A 83 -4.83 2.72 -1.84
N ALA A 84 -4.53 1.78 -0.94
CA ALA A 84 -4.37 0.37 -1.27
C ALA A 84 -5.69 -0.26 -1.79
N LYS A 85 -6.82 0.11 -1.20
CA LYS A 85 -8.15 -0.34 -1.65
C LYS A 85 -8.49 0.22 -3.02
N GLU A 86 -8.22 1.51 -3.26
CA GLU A 86 -8.45 2.17 -4.55
C GLU A 86 -7.58 1.56 -5.64
N ILE A 87 -6.28 1.39 -5.38
CA ILE A 87 -5.36 0.73 -6.32
C ILE A 87 -5.81 -0.71 -6.59
N GLY A 88 -6.19 -1.46 -5.55
CA GLY A 88 -6.69 -2.83 -5.70
C GLY A 88 -7.95 -2.90 -6.54
N GLN A 89 -8.89 -1.96 -6.35
CA GLN A 89 -10.11 -1.88 -7.16
C GLN A 89 -9.80 -1.51 -8.61
N LEU A 90 -8.98 -0.49 -8.85
CA LEU A 90 -8.57 -0.09 -10.21
C LEU A 90 -7.84 -1.22 -10.95
N GLN A 91 -6.97 -1.96 -10.26
CA GLN A 91 -6.30 -3.13 -10.83
C GLN A 91 -7.27 -4.27 -11.12
N GLY A 92 -8.23 -4.52 -10.22
CA GLY A 92 -9.29 -5.50 -10.44
C GLY A 92 -10.16 -5.16 -11.64
N ASP A 93 -10.63 -3.92 -11.73
CA ASP A 93 -11.46 -3.43 -12.83
C ASP A 93 -10.69 -3.48 -14.17
N LYS A 94 -9.40 -3.11 -14.16
CA LYS A 94 -8.52 -3.22 -15.33
C LYS A 94 -8.34 -4.67 -15.77
N LEU A 95 -8.08 -5.59 -14.83
CA LEU A 95 -7.92 -7.01 -15.14
C LEU A 95 -9.20 -7.61 -15.74
N VAL A 96 -10.36 -7.25 -15.19
CA VAL A 96 -11.66 -7.69 -15.72
C VAL A 96 -11.90 -7.12 -17.11
N ALA A 97 -11.56 -5.85 -17.35
CA ALA A 97 -11.69 -5.22 -18.66
C ALA A 97 -10.77 -5.88 -19.70
N GLU A 98 -9.51 -6.11 -19.37
CA GLU A 98 -8.54 -6.81 -20.24
C GLU A 98 -8.98 -8.25 -20.54
N ALA A 99 -9.44 -9.00 -19.54
CA ALA A 99 -9.94 -10.36 -19.73
C ALA A 99 -11.21 -10.38 -20.61
N THR A 100 -12.10 -9.40 -20.46
CA THR A 100 -13.31 -9.27 -21.27
C THR A 100 -12.98 -8.93 -22.72
N ASP A 101 -12.05 -8.02 -22.95
CA ASP A 101 -11.58 -7.64 -24.28
C ASP A 101 -10.88 -8.83 -24.97
N GLU A 102 -10.00 -9.54 -24.26
CA GLU A 102 -9.35 -10.72 -24.78
C GLU A 102 -10.34 -11.84 -25.12
N ALA A 103 -11.32 -12.10 -24.25
CA ALA A 103 -12.38 -13.07 -24.52
C ALA A 103 -13.21 -12.69 -25.76
N LYS A 104 -13.52 -11.39 -25.93
CA LYS A 104 -14.22 -10.88 -27.11
C LYS A 104 -13.38 -11.08 -28.38
N ARG A 105 -12.09 -10.72 -28.35
CA ARG A 105 -11.16 -10.90 -29.47
C ARG A 105 -11.01 -12.37 -29.84
N LEU A 106 -10.92 -13.27 -28.85
CA LEU A 106 -10.83 -14.71 -29.08
C LEU A 106 -12.11 -15.24 -29.74
N LYS A 107 -13.28 -14.77 -29.29
CA LYS A 107 -14.57 -15.14 -29.89
C LYS A 107 -14.70 -14.65 -31.33
N GLU A 108 -14.33 -13.40 -31.61
CA GLU A 108 -14.35 -12.84 -32.97
C GLU A 108 -13.39 -13.57 -33.92
N LYS A 109 -12.20 -13.91 -33.43
CA LYS A 109 -11.24 -14.73 -34.17
C LYS A 109 -11.80 -16.12 -34.45
N ALA A 110 -12.37 -16.80 -33.45
CA ALA A 110 -12.97 -18.11 -33.62
C ALA A 110 -14.13 -18.10 -34.63
N LEU A 111 -14.98 -17.05 -34.63
CA LEU A 111 -16.05 -16.91 -35.62
C LEU A 111 -15.50 -16.72 -37.04
N THR A 112 -14.44 -15.93 -37.19
CA THR A 112 -13.76 -15.74 -38.48
C THR A 112 -13.13 -17.04 -38.97
N ASP A 113 -12.44 -17.77 -38.08
CA ASP A 113 -11.81 -19.05 -38.39
C ASP A 113 -12.85 -20.11 -38.78
N ILE A 114 -14.02 -20.12 -38.13
CA ILE A 114 -15.15 -21.01 -38.47
C ILE A 114 -15.70 -20.69 -39.87
N GLU A 115 -15.92 -19.40 -40.18
CA GLU A 115 -16.45 -19.02 -41.49
C GLU A 115 -15.45 -19.35 -42.62
N GLN A 116 -14.16 -19.11 -42.38
CA GLN A 116 -13.10 -19.50 -43.30
C GLN A 116 -13.07 -21.02 -43.49
N SER A 117 -13.06 -21.79 -42.40
CA SER A 117 -13.07 -23.26 -42.45
C SER A 117 -14.29 -23.82 -43.17
N LYS A 118 -15.46 -23.18 -43.01
CA LYS A 118 -16.69 -23.53 -43.73
C LYS A 118 -16.56 -23.26 -45.23
N SER A 119 -16.02 -22.10 -45.62
CA SER A 119 -15.76 -21.77 -47.02
C SER A 119 -14.78 -22.74 -47.67
N ASP A 120 -13.72 -23.11 -46.95
CA ASP A 120 -12.72 -24.07 -47.41
C ASP A 120 -13.33 -25.48 -47.54
N ALA A 121 -14.15 -25.91 -46.58
CA ALA A 121 -14.87 -27.18 -46.65
C ALA A 121 -15.84 -27.24 -47.83
N ILE A 122 -16.61 -26.17 -48.09
CA ILE A 122 -17.51 -26.09 -49.25
C ILE A 122 -16.70 -26.15 -50.55
N SER A 123 -15.56 -25.47 -50.62
CA SER A 123 -14.68 -25.49 -51.79
C SER A 123 -14.10 -26.88 -52.03
N ALA A 124 -13.65 -27.56 -50.97
CA ALA A 124 -13.16 -28.94 -51.04
C ALA A 124 -14.25 -29.90 -51.55
N VAL A 125 -15.48 -29.81 -51.03
CA VAL A 125 -16.62 -30.63 -51.49
C VAL A 125 -16.94 -30.36 -52.96
N LYS A 126 -16.86 -29.10 -53.42
CA LYS A 126 -17.09 -28.77 -54.84
C LYS A 126 -16.03 -29.37 -55.75
N THR A 127 -14.76 -29.34 -55.34
CA THR A 127 -13.66 -29.97 -56.10
C THR A 127 -13.85 -31.47 -56.16
N GLU A 128 -14.10 -32.14 -55.03
CA GLU A 128 -14.34 -33.58 -54.97
C GLU A 128 -15.57 -33.98 -55.82
N MET A 129 -16.65 -33.18 -55.77
CA MET A 129 -17.82 -33.41 -56.62
C MET A 129 -17.52 -33.23 -58.11
N SER A 130 -16.65 -32.28 -58.47
CA SER A 130 -16.24 -32.06 -59.86
C SER A 130 -15.42 -33.26 -60.38
N ASP A 131 -14.50 -33.76 -59.57
CA ASP A 131 -13.70 -34.96 -59.90
C ASP A 131 -14.58 -36.20 -60.05
N LEU A 132 -15.57 -36.39 -59.16
CA LEU A 132 -16.56 -37.47 -59.27
C LEU A 132 -17.42 -37.35 -60.54
N MET A 133 -17.82 -36.14 -60.93
CA MET A 133 -18.59 -35.92 -62.17
C MET A 133 -17.76 -36.21 -63.42
N VAL A 134 -16.46 -35.88 -63.42
CA VAL A 134 -15.53 -36.24 -64.51
C VAL A 134 -15.39 -37.76 -64.60
N LEU A 135 -15.14 -38.45 -63.48
CA LEU A 135 -15.05 -39.91 -63.45
C LEU A 135 -16.36 -40.60 -63.90
N LEU A 136 -17.52 -40.04 -63.54
CA LEU A 136 -18.82 -40.53 -64.00
C LEU A 136 -18.99 -40.33 -65.51
N ALA A 137 -18.61 -39.16 -66.04
CA ALA A 137 -18.64 -38.89 -67.47
C ALA A 137 -17.72 -39.84 -68.26
N GLU A 138 -16.49 -40.05 -67.78
CA GLU A 138 -15.55 -41.04 -68.33
C GLU A 138 -16.14 -42.45 -68.34
N LYS A 139 -16.81 -42.86 -67.24
CA LYS A 139 -17.46 -44.17 -67.14
C LYS A 139 -18.62 -44.32 -68.13
N ILE A 140 -19.46 -43.28 -68.27
CA ILE A 140 -20.58 -43.27 -69.23
C ILE A 140 -20.06 -43.29 -70.67
N MET A 141 -19.05 -42.48 -70.99
CA MET A 141 -18.43 -42.46 -72.32
C MET A 141 -17.79 -43.81 -72.65
N GLY A 142 -17.03 -44.40 -71.72
CA GLY A 142 -16.46 -45.73 -71.89
C GLY A 142 -17.51 -46.82 -72.13
N ALA A 143 -18.64 -46.79 -71.43
CA ALA A 143 -19.74 -47.74 -71.64
C ALA A 143 -20.48 -47.55 -72.97
N ASN A 144 -20.60 -46.31 -73.48
CA ASN A 144 -21.17 -46.06 -74.80
C ASN A 144 -20.21 -46.44 -75.94
N LEU A 145 -18.91 -46.17 -75.77
CA LEU A 145 -17.88 -46.60 -76.73
C LEU A 145 -17.81 -48.12 -76.81
N ASP A 146 -17.91 -48.85 -75.69
CA ASP A 146 -17.94 -50.32 -75.68
C ASP A 146 -19.15 -50.88 -76.44
N LYS A 147 -20.35 -50.30 -76.26
CA LYS A 147 -21.55 -50.68 -77.04
C LYS A 147 -21.40 -50.42 -78.54
N THR A 148 -20.88 -49.25 -78.92
CA THR A 148 -20.66 -48.91 -80.33
C THR A 148 -19.57 -49.77 -80.95
N ALA A 149 -18.48 -50.02 -80.23
CA ALA A 149 -17.40 -50.92 -80.66
C ALA A 149 -17.92 -52.37 -80.81
N GLN A 150 -18.78 -52.84 -79.91
CA GLN A 150 -19.41 -54.15 -80.00
C GLN A 150 -20.36 -54.25 -81.20
N SER A 151 -21.13 -53.19 -81.50
CA SER A 151 -21.98 -53.15 -82.71
C SER A 151 -21.15 -53.16 -83.99
N GLN A 152 -20.08 -52.35 -84.07
CA GLN A 152 -19.17 -52.33 -85.22
C GLN A 152 -18.50 -53.69 -85.45
N LEU A 153 -18.15 -54.41 -84.38
CA LEU A 153 -17.61 -55.77 -84.51
C LEU A 153 -18.65 -56.72 -85.12
N ILE A 154 -19.91 -56.69 -84.66
CA ILE A 154 -20.98 -57.53 -85.18
C ILE A 154 -21.24 -57.22 -86.65
N ASP A 155 -21.27 -55.94 -87.03
CA ASP A 155 -21.46 -55.54 -88.42
C ASP A 155 -20.31 -56.04 -89.31
N SER A 156 -19.05 -55.94 -88.85
CA SER A 156 -17.90 -56.49 -89.60
C SER A 156 -17.93 -58.02 -89.71
N TYR A 157 -18.41 -58.73 -88.68
CA TYR A 157 -18.58 -60.19 -88.75
C TYR A 157 -19.73 -60.59 -89.67
N LEU A 158 -20.80 -59.79 -89.76
CA LEU A 158 -21.90 -60.05 -90.71
C LEU A 158 -21.47 -59.78 -92.15
N ASP A 159 -20.67 -58.74 -92.38
CA ASP A 159 -20.13 -58.38 -93.70
C ASP A 159 -19.17 -59.47 -94.22
N ASP A 160 -18.24 -59.93 -93.38
CA ASP A 160 -17.34 -61.05 -93.69
C ASP A 160 -18.08 -62.38 -93.93
N LEU A 161 -19.28 -62.58 -93.36
CA LEU A 161 -20.14 -63.74 -93.59
C LEU A 161 -21.07 -63.58 -94.81
N GLY A 162 -21.27 -62.35 -95.30
CA GLY A 162 -22.09 -62.05 -96.48
C GLY A 162 -21.32 -62.12 -97.80
N GLU A 163 -19.98 -62.07 -97.76
CA GLU A 163 -19.09 -62.19 -98.93
C GLU A 163 -18.61 -63.64 -99.21
N ALA A 164 -19.21 -64.66 -98.58
CA ALA A 164 -18.97 -66.09 -98.88
C ALA A 164 -20.13 -66.73 -99.67
#